data_AF-A0A7G8BCZ6-F1
#
_entry.id   AF-A0A7G8BCZ6-F1
#
_cell.length_a   1.000
_cell.length_b   1.000
_cell.length_c   1.000
_cell.angle_alpha   90.00
_cell.angle_beta   90.00
_cell.angle_gamma   90.00
#
_symmetry.space_group_name_H-M   'P 1'
#
loop_
_entity.id
_entity.type
_entity.pdbx_description
1 polymer ?
#
loop_
_entity_poly.entity_id
_entity_poly.type
_entity_poly.pdbx_seq_one_letter_code
_entity_poly.pdbx_strand_id
1 'polypeptide(L)'
;MNRMRLSRSGKWAICWLAASILCSGGGLSPAQTTGSGDASLGVLQREHQALQEAQDAHDKALHAYLLNSAAETYASALDDEIQRKDRAATAPLDMQTEMGPVVNEANQYGAGVVWCEVNGEWTVSPDGYLAYLAEWPDGPDAEEAWWRGKLGHLATACFDAAGTEEETAGFVADYTEFLARFPHGKHEEEARALLREFQADLDSYRQEKEHKEP
;
A
#
# COMPACT_ATOMS: atom_id res chain seq x y z
N MET A 1 33.34 11.25 6.55
CA MET A 1 31.91 10.91 6.42
C MET A 1 31.75 10.06 5.17
N ASN A 2 31.86 8.75 5.32
CA ASN A 2 31.68 7.79 4.23
C ASN A 2 30.19 7.43 4.16
N ARG A 3 29.49 7.83 3.09
CA ARG A 3 28.17 7.27 2.77
C ARG A 3 28.42 5.86 2.22
N MET A 4 28.13 4.83 3.00
CA MET A 4 28.05 3.47 2.49
C MET A 4 26.84 3.37 1.56
N ARG A 5 27.10 3.02 0.29
CA ARG A 5 26.07 2.57 -0.65
C ARG A 5 25.61 1.19 -0.21
N LEU A 6 24.38 1.10 0.32
CA LEU A 6 23.68 -0.17 0.42
C LEU A 6 23.37 -0.65 -1.00
N SER A 7 24.01 -1.73 -1.41
CA SER A 7 23.79 -2.40 -2.68
C SER A 7 22.44 -3.13 -2.66
N ARG A 8 21.37 -2.46 -3.10
CA ARG A 8 20.11 -3.12 -3.42
C ARG A 8 20.23 -3.83 -4.78
N SER A 9 20.41 -5.14 -4.76
CA SER A 9 20.27 -5.99 -5.95
C SER A 9 19.81 -7.41 -5.59
N GLY A 10 18.68 -7.52 -4.90
CA GLY A 10 17.89 -8.76 -4.83
C GLY A 10 16.78 -8.71 -5.89
N LYS A 11 17.06 -9.18 -7.10
CA LYS A 11 16.03 -9.39 -8.14
C LYS A 11 15.21 -10.63 -7.77
N TRP A 12 13.96 -10.44 -7.37
CA TRP A 12 13.01 -11.54 -7.23
C TRP A 12 12.44 -11.89 -8.61
N ALA A 13 12.82 -13.04 -9.14
CA ALA A 13 12.23 -13.64 -10.33
C ALA A 13 11.19 -14.69 -9.88
N ILE A 14 9.91 -14.35 -9.97
CA ILE A 14 8.80 -15.27 -9.75
C ILE A 14 8.55 -16.03 -11.06
N CYS A 15 8.93 -17.31 -11.11
CA CYS A 15 8.58 -18.21 -12.20
C CYS A 15 7.14 -18.71 -12.02
N TRP A 16 6.21 -18.17 -12.81
CA TRP A 16 4.87 -18.74 -12.99
C TRP A 16 4.90 -19.81 -14.09
N LEU A 17 4.54 -21.05 -13.73
CA LEU A 17 4.23 -22.15 -14.64
C LEU A 17 2.74 -22.09 -14.99
N ALA A 18 2.41 -21.71 -16.22
CA ALA A 18 1.06 -21.76 -16.75
C ALA A 18 0.87 -22.98 -17.65
N ALA A 19 -0.03 -23.88 -17.26
CA ALA A 19 -0.52 -24.98 -18.09
C ALA A 19 -1.65 -24.48 -19.00
N SER A 20 -1.49 -24.63 -20.31
CA SER A 20 -2.50 -24.25 -21.31
C SER A 20 -3.53 -25.37 -21.49
N ILE A 21 -4.80 -25.10 -21.23
CA ILE A 21 -5.94 -25.91 -21.69
C ILE A 21 -6.71 -25.08 -22.72
N LEU A 22 -6.77 -25.63 -23.94
CA LEU A 22 -7.54 -25.12 -25.08
C LEU A 22 -9.02 -25.47 -24.92
N CYS A 23 -9.89 -24.46 -24.87
CA CYS A 23 -11.29 -24.60 -25.29
C CYS A 23 -11.69 -23.41 -26.18
N SER A 24 -12.05 -23.76 -27.42
CA SER A 24 -12.54 -22.86 -28.46
C SER A 24 -14.03 -22.55 -28.27
N GLY A 25 -14.43 -21.32 -28.60
CA GLY A 25 -15.77 -21.04 -29.16
C GLY A 25 -16.65 -20.07 -28.37
N GLY A 26 -16.94 -18.92 -28.98
CA GLY A 26 -18.01 -18.01 -28.56
C GLY A 26 -17.69 -16.55 -28.88
N GLY A 27 -18.19 -16.06 -30.02
CA GLY A 27 -18.02 -14.66 -30.43
C GLY A 27 -18.68 -13.71 -29.44
N LEU A 28 -17.86 -12.93 -28.75
CA LEU A 28 -18.27 -11.79 -27.94
C LEU A 28 -17.99 -10.52 -28.76
N SER A 29 -19.02 -9.67 -28.85
CA SER A 29 -18.90 -8.30 -29.35
C SER A 29 -17.74 -7.58 -28.68
N PRO A 30 -17.02 -6.68 -29.38
CA PRO A 30 -16.01 -5.86 -28.73
C PRO A 30 -16.71 -4.97 -27.70
N ALA A 31 -16.59 -5.34 -26.42
CA ALA A 31 -16.82 -4.41 -25.34
C ALA A 31 -15.89 -3.23 -25.60
N GLN A 32 -16.46 -2.06 -25.81
CA GLN A 32 -15.70 -0.83 -25.80
C GLN A 32 -14.95 -0.83 -24.47
N THR A 33 -13.62 -0.85 -24.54
CA THR A 33 -12.74 -0.72 -23.39
C THR A 33 -12.92 0.70 -22.88
N THR A 34 -14.01 0.94 -22.14
CA THR A 34 -14.15 2.10 -21.26
C THR A 34 -12.91 2.04 -20.39
N GLY A 35 -12.08 3.08 -20.48
CA GLY A 35 -10.78 3.11 -19.82
C GLY A 35 -10.94 2.68 -18.36
N SER A 36 -10.03 1.82 -17.90
CA SER A 36 -9.99 1.30 -16.54
C SER A 36 -10.15 2.38 -15.45
N GLY A 37 -9.89 3.65 -15.77
CA GLY A 37 -10.07 4.80 -14.88
C GLY A 37 -11.52 5.11 -14.48
N ASP A 38 -12.50 5.03 -15.39
CA ASP A 38 -13.88 5.47 -15.09
C ASP A 38 -14.57 4.58 -14.06
N ALA A 39 -14.27 3.28 -14.08
CA ALA A 39 -14.82 2.33 -13.11
C ALA A 39 -14.30 2.60 -11.69
N SER A 40 -13.07 3.13 -11.56
CA SER A 40 -12.40 3.35 -10.28
C SER A 40 -12.82 4.65 -9.59
N LEU A 41 -12.96 5.75 -10.34
CA LEU A 41 -13.45 7.02 -9.78
C LEU A 41 -14.92 6.93 -9.32
N GLY A 42 -15.75 6.21 -10.08
CA GLY A 42 -17.13 5.97 -9.69
C GLY A 42 -17.27 5.17 -8.38
N VAL A 43 -16.30 4.32 -8.02
CA VAL A 43 -16.28 3.64 -6.71
C VAL A 43 -15.96 4.63 -5.61
N LEU A 44 -14.93 5.47 -5.78
CA LEU A 44 -14.56 6.50 -4.81
C LEU A 44 -15.73 7.43 -4.50
N GLN A 45 -16.43 7.92 -5.53
CA GLN A 45 -17.60 8.78 -5.34
C GLN A 45 -18.71 8.09 -4.55
N ARG A 46 -19.00 6.81 -4.82
CA ARG A 46 -20.05 6.06 -4.11
C ARG A 46 -19.70 5.87 -2.65
N GLU A 47 -18.49 5.42 -2.35
CA GLU A 47 -18.07 5.19 -0.96
C GLU A 47 -17.95 6.51 -0.18
N HIS A 48 -17.51 7.59 -0.83
CA HIS A 48 -17.54 8.93 -0.24
C HIS A 48 -18.97 9.36 0.12
N GLN A 49 -19.93 9.21 -0.80
CA GLN A 49 -21.32 9.56 -0.53
C GLN A 49 -21.90 8.71 0.60
N ALA A 50 -21.66 7.39 0.58
CA ALA A 50 -22.13 6.49 1.63
C ALA A 50 -21.52 6.85 3.00
N LEU A 51 -20.25 7.25 3.04
CA LEU A 51 -19.60 7.75 4.25
C LEU A 51 -20.26 9.04 4.79
N GLN A 52 -20.68 9.96 3.91
CA GLN A 52 -21.41 11.18 4.33
C GLN A 52 -22.83 10.87 4.82
N GLU A 53 -23.47 9.85 4.26
CA GLU A 53 -24.84 9.45 4.60
C GLU A 53 -24.92 8.52 5.83
N ALA A 54 -23.80 7.88 6.19
CA ALA A 54 -23.70 6.95 7.31
C ALA A 54 -24.09 7.62 8.63
N GLN A 55 -25.06 7.02 9.33
CA GLN A 55 -25.66 7.61 10.53
C GLN A 55 -24.94 7.18 11.82
N ASP A 56 -24.44 5.96 11.86
CA ASP A 56 -23.75 5.42 13.03
C ASP A 56 -22.24 5.26 12.80
N ALA A 57 -21.53 5.01 13.90
CA ALA A 57 -20.07 4.88 13.89
C ALA A 57 -19.59 3.66 13.09
N HIS A 58 -20.38 2.59 13.08
CA HIS A 58 -20.04 1.35 12.39
C HIS A 58 -20.09 1.53 10.87
N ASP A 59 -21.17 2.12 10.35
CA ASP A 59 -21.30 2.39 8.92
C ASP A 59 -20.25 3.40 8.45
N LYS A 60 -19.92 4.40 9.29
CA LYS A 60 -18.82 5.33 9.01
C LYS A 60 -17.48 4.62 8.93
N ALA A 61 -17.20 3.73 9.87
CA ALA A 61 -15.97 2.93 9.88
C ALA A 61 -15.87 2.09 8.61
N LEU A 62 -16.93 1.37 8.26
CA LEU A 62 -16.99 0.53 7.08
C LEU A 62 -16.77 1.32 5.79
N HIS A 63 -17.48 2.44 5.59
CA HIS A 63 -17.31 3.23 4.37
C HIS A 63 -15.97 3.97 4.32
N ALA A 64 -15.36 4.34 5.46
CA ALA A 64 -13.99 4.83 5.49
C ALA A 64 -12.99 3.74 5.04
N TYR A 65 -13.15 2.51 5.49
CA TYR A 65 -12.36 1.36 5.04
C TYR A 65 -12.52 1.10 3.53
N LEU A 66 -13.76 1.04 3.05
CA LEU A 66 -14.06 0.77 1.64
C LEU A 66 -13.54 1.89 0.73
N LEU A 67 -13.67 3.15 1.13
CA LEU A 67 -13.10 4.28 0.41
C LEU A 67 -11.57 4.17 0.30
N ASN A 68 -10.88 3.82 1.39
CA ASN A 68 -9.42 3.67 1.36
C ASN A 68 -8.98 2.50 0.47
N SER A 69 -9.68 1.37 0.54
CA SER A 69 -9.40 0.20 -0.30
C SER A 69 -9.65 0.50 -1.79
N ALA A 70 -10.71 1.24 -2.10
CA ALA A 70 -10.97 1.72 -3.45
C ALA A 70 -9.88 2.69 -3.94
N ALA A 71 -9.38 3.54 -3.05
CA ALA A 71 -8.28 4.45 -3.35
C ALA A 71 -6.98 3.70 -3.65
N GLU A 72 -6.67 2.60 -2.95
CA GLU A 72 -5.48 1.79 -3.26
C GLU A 72 -5.57 1.18 -4.66
N THR A 73 -6.74 0.66 -5.02
CA THR A 73 -7.01 0.15 -6.37
C THR A 73 -6.85 1.26 -7.41
N TYR A 74 -7.32 2.46 -7.09
CA TYR A 74 -7.18 3.64 -7.95
C TYR A 74 -5.72 4.04 -8.14
N ALA A 75 -4.94 4.11 -7.06
CA ALA A 75 -3.51 4.45 -7.10
C ALA A 75 -2.73 3.44 -7.95
N SER A 76 -2.97 2.14 -7.75
CA SER A 76 -2.35 1.09 -8.59
C SER A 76 -2.71 1.23 -10.07
N ALA A 77 -3.94 1.63 -10.40
CA ALA A 77 -4.34 1.88 -11.80
C ALA A 77 -3.64 3.11 -12.40
N LEU A 78 -3.35 4.15 -11.59
CA LEU A 78 -2.55 5.29 -12.02
C LEU A 78 -1.11 4.90 -12.33
N ASP A 79 -0.51 4.02 -11.53
CA ASP A 79 0.84 3.51 -11.79
C ASP A 79 0.91 2.73 -13.10
N ASP A 80 -0.06 1.86 -13.35
CA ASP A 80 -0.17 1.13 -14.62
C ASP A 80 -0.32 2.08 -15.83
N GLU A 81 -1.13 3.13 -15.67
CA GLU A 81 -1.30 4.18 -16.69
C GLU A 81 0.01 4.92 -16.96
N ILE A 82 0.71 5.34 -15.90
CA ILE A 82 2.01 6.01 -16.00
C ILE A 82 3.00 5.12 -16.73
N GLN A 83 3.15 3.86 -16.29
CA GLN A 83 4.10 2.94 -16.91
C GLN A 83 3.77 2.72 -18.39
N ARG A 84 2.49 2.69 -18.76
CA ARG A 84 2.06 2.60 -20.16
C ARG A 84 2.43 3.86 -20.95
N LYS A 85 2.17 5.05 -20.40
CA LYS A 85 2.52 6.32 -21.04
C LYS A 85 4.04 6.47 -21.17
N ASP A 86 4.79 6.14 -20.14
CA ASP A 86 6.26 6.24 -20.11
C ASP A 86 6.90 5.37 -21.19
N ARG A 87 6.44 4.13 -21.35
CA ARG A 87 6.88 3.23 -22.44
C ARG A 87 6.58 3.78 -23.84
N ALA A 88 5.56 4.63 -23.98
CA ALA A 88 5.17 5.24 -25.25
C ALA A 88 5.79 6.63 -25.47
N ALA A 89 6.37 7.24 -24.44
CA ALA A 89 6.85 8.61 -24.49
C ALA A 89 8.20 8.70 -25.20
N THR A 90 8.38 9.79 -25.95
CA THR A 90 9.67 10.13 -26.59
C THR A 90 10.51 11.08 -25.73
N ALA A 91 9.98 11.53 -24.60
CA ALA A 91 10.60 12.40 -23.62
C ALA A 91 10.13 12.01 -22.20
N PRO A 92 10.90 12.34 -21.14
CA PRO A 92 10.48 12.08 -19.77
C PRO A 92 9.13 12.74 -19.46
N LEU A 93 8.23 12.00 -18.83
CA LEU A 93 6.94 12.52 -18.38
C LEU A 93 7.11 13.26 -17.05
N ASP A 94 6.47 14.42 -16.93
CA ASP A 94 6.25 15.07 -15.64
C ASP A 94 4.97 14.49 -15.03
N MET A 95 5.14 13.58 -14.07
CA MET A 95 4.03 12.82 -13.47
C MET A 95 3.04 13.71 -12.74
N GLN A 96 3.50 14.78 -12.10
CA GLN A 96 2.61 15.71 -11.40
C GLN A 96 1.76 16.49 -12.40
N THR A 97 2.36 16.93 -13.51
CA THR A 97 1.61 17.62 -14.56
C THR A 97 0.63 16.68 -15.26
N GLU A 98 1.02 15.44 -15.54
CA GLU A 98 0.19 14.47 -16.28
C GLU A 98 -0.97 13.90 -15.45
N MET A 99 -0.74 13.54 -14.19
CA MET A 99 -1.74 12.88 -13.34
C MET A 99 -2.37 13.79 -12.30
N GLY A 100 -1.82 14.99 -12.08
CA GLY A 100 -2.30 15.95 -11.09
C GLY A 100 -3.82 16.22 -11.16
N PRO A 101 -4.42 16.50 -12.32
CA PRO A 101 -5.86 16.72 -12.41
C PRO A 101 -6.70 15.52 -11.96
N VAL A 102 -6.29 14.31 -12.36
CA VAL A 102 -6.99 13.06 -12.08
C VAL A 102 -6.88 12.68 -10.59
N VAL A 103 -5.69 12.85 -10.01
CA VAL A 103 -5.46 12.69 -8.56
C VAL A 103 -6.22 13.72 -7.75
N ASN A 104 -6.25 14.98 -8.18
CA ASN A 104 -7.02 16.03 -7.50
C ASN A 104 -8.51 15.73 -7.50
N GLU A 105 -9.05 15.17 -8.58
CA GLU A 105 -10.45 14.73 -8.65
C GLU A 105 -10.72 13.58 -7.67
N ALA A 106 -9.89 12.54 -7.64
CA ALA A 106 -10.01 11.45 -6.66
C ALA A 106 -9.94 11.96 -5.22
N ASN A 107 -9.05 12.92 -4.93
CA ASN A 107 -8.87 13.49 -3.61
C ASN A 107 -10.05 14.36 -3.15
N GLN A 108 -10.91 14.86 -4.06
CA GLN A 108 -12.17 15.51 -3.67
C GLN A 108 -13.14 14.53 -3.01
N TYR A 109 -13.00 13.23 -3.28
CA TYR A 109 -13.78 12.17 -2.62
C TYR A 109 -13.11 11.64 -1.34
N GLY A 110 -12.01 12.25 -0.88
CA GLY A 110 -11.30 11.82 0.33
C GLY A 110 -10.42 10.59 0.12
N ALA A 111 -10.05 10.27 -1.12
CA ALA A 111 -9.21 9.12 -1.44
C ALA A 111 -7.79 9.19 -0.87
N GLY A 112 -7.26 10.38 -0.55
CA GLY A 112 -5.94 10.54 0.07
C GLY A 112 -4.79 10.02 -0.79
N VAL A 113 -4.92 10.07 -2.12
CA VAL A 113 -3.91 9.63 -3.09
C VAL A 113 -2.77 10.64 -3.13
N VAL A 114 -1.54 10.17 -2.94
CA VAL A 114 -0.32 10.99 -2.90
C VAL A 114 0.78 10.38 -3.76
N TRP A 115 1.62 11.24 -4.34
CA TRP A 115 2.81 10.77 -5.07
C TRP A 115 3.90 10.40 -4.10
N CYS A 116 4.46 9.22 -4.30
CA CYS A 116 5.56 8.75 -3.52
C CYS A 116 6.91 8.93 -4.23
N GLU A 117 7.74 9.85 -3.76
CA GLU A 117 9.03 10.14 -4.41
C GLU A 117 10.04 8.99 -4.28
N VAL A 118 9.96 8.19 -3.21
CA VAL A 118 10.97 7.17 -2.88
C VAL A 118 10.93 5.98 -3.84
N ASN A 119 9.74 5.50 -4.21
CA ASN A 119 9.54 4.43 -5.20
C ASN A 119 9.06 4.95 -6.57
N GLY A 120 8.61 6.20 -6.67
CA GLY A 120 8.07 6.76 -7.90
C GLY A 120 6.71 6.15 -8.27
N GLU A 121 5.86 5.93 -7.27
CA GLU A 121 4.53 5.31 -7.43
C GLU A 121 3.46 6.17 -6.71
N TRP A 122 2.20 6.05 -7.13
CA TRP A 122 1.08 6.61 -6.39
C TRP A 122 0.73 5.70 -5.21
N THR A 123 0.46 6.31 -4.06
CA THR A 123 0.04 5.60 -2.85
C THR A 123 -1.13 6.32 -2.19
N VAL A 124 -1.63 5.77 -1.10
CA VAL A 124 -2.83 6.24 -0.40
C VAL A 124 -2.53 6.42 1.08
N SER A 125 -3.05 7.49 1.67
CA SER A 125 -3.00 7.70 3.12
C SER A 125 -3.69 6.54 3.87
N PRO A 126 -3.14 6.04 4.98
CA PRO A 126 -3.77 4.97 5.76
C PRO A 126 -5.01 5.40 6.56
N ASP A 127 -5.42 6.68 6.49
CA ASP A 127 -6.40 7.28 7.39
C ASP A 127 -7.74 6.52 7.43
N GLY A 128 -8.26 6.03 6.30
CA GLY A 128 -9.50 5.28 6.27
C GLY A 128 -9.41 3.94 7.02
N TYR A 129 -8.26 3.26 6.95
CA TYR A 129 -8.01 2.04 7.73
C TYR A 129 -7.86 2.33 9.22
N LEU A 130 -7.19 3.44 9.57
CA LEU A 130 -7.03 3.85 10.97
C LEU A 130 -8.37 4.26 11.59
N ALA A 131 -9.22 4.97 10.84
CA ALA A 131 -10.58 5.30 11.25
C ALA A 131 -11.41 4.04 11.49
N TYR A 132 -11.31 3.04 10.60
CA TYR A 132 -11.97 1.75 10.79
C TYR A 132 -11.55 1.07 12.10
N LEU A 133 -10.25 0.98 12.38
CA LEU A 133 -9.75 0.34 13.60
C LEU A 133 -10.12 1.09 14.88
N ALA A 134 -10.25 2.42 14.81
CA ALA A 134 -10.62 3.24 15.97
C ALA A 134 -12.06 2.95 16.41
N GLU A 135 -12.97 2.80 15.45
CA GLU A 135 -14.40 2.59 15.72
C GLU A 135 -14.75 1.10 15.84
N TRP A 136 -14.09 0.23 15.07
CA TRP A 136 -14.37 -1.20 15.01
C TRP A 136 -13.09 -2.07 15.06
N PRO A 137 -12.38 -2.06 16.20
CA PRO A 137 -11.07 -2.71 16.32
C PRO A 137 -11.12 -4.23 16.13
N ASP A 138 -12.23 -4.88 16.45
CA ASP A 138 -12.46 -6.34 16.29
C ASP A 138 -13.40 -6.66 15.12
N GLY A 139 -13.56 -5.73 14.16
CA GLY A 139 -14.38 -5.93 12.99
C GLY A 139 -13.87 -7.02 12.03
N PRO A 140 -14.71 -7.48 11.08
CA PRO A 140 -14.37 -8.55 10.14
C PRO A 140 -13.13 -8.23 9.29
N ASP A 141 -12.86 -6.95 9.04
CA ASP A 141 -11.73 -6.47 8.25
C ASP A 141 -10.58 -5.91 9.13
N ALA A 142 -10.64 -6.10 10.44
CA ALA A 142 -9.66 -5.53 11.37
C ALA A 142 -8.22 -5.99 11.10
N GLU A 143 -8.03 -7.26 10.68
CA GLU A 143 -6.70 -7.74 10.30
C GLU A 143 -6.15 -6.97 9.09
N GLU A 144 -6.95 -6.81 8.04
CA GLU A 144 -6.52 -6.08 6.84
C GLU A 144 -6.32 -4.59 7.13
N ALA A 145 -7.23 -3.97 7.88
CA ALA A 145 -7.10 -2.58 8.28
C ALA A 145 -5.85 -2.34 9.14
N TRP A 146 -5.46 -3.29 10.01
CA TRP A 146 -4.23 -3.19 10.78
C TRP A 146 -3.00 -3.33 9.88
N TRP A 147 -3.02 -4.31 8.98
CA TRP A 147 -1.96 -4.54 8.01
C TRP A 147 -1.74 -3.32 7.12
N ARG A 148 -2.80 -2.77 6.54
CA ARG A 148 -2.73 -1.64 5.60
C ARG A 148 -2.59 -0.29 6.27
N GLY A 149 -3.17 -0.12 7.45
CA GLY A 149 -3.16 1.14 8.19
C GLY A 149 -1.92 1.31 9.05
N LYS A 150 -1.82 0.47 10.10
CA LYS A 150 -0.75 0.55 11.10
C LYS A 150 0.58 0.01 10.59
N LEU A 151 0.59 -1.02 9.75
CA LEU A 151 1.83 -1.56 9.19
C LEU A 151 2.07 -1.11 7.75
N GLY A 152 1.06 -0.60 7.04
CA GLY A 152 1.18 -0.29 5.62
C GLY A 152 2.16 0.84 5.34
N HIS A 153 2.28 1.82 6.23
CA HIS A 153 3.35 2.81 6.09
C HIS A 153 4.74 2.17 6.30
N LEU A 154 4.87 1.16 7.16
CA LEU A 154 6.14 0.42 7.34
C LEU A 154 6.50 -0.47 6.15
N ALA A 155 5.48 -1.03 5.50
CA ALA A 155 5.63 -1.93 4.37
C ALA A 155 5.66 -1.21 3.01
N THR A 156 5.12 0.02 2.93
CA THR A 156 5.16 0.81 1.70
C THR A 156 6.51 1.50 1.58
N ALA A 157 7.05 1.50 0.36
CA ALA A 157 8.33 2.13 0.05
C ALA A 157 8.30 3.66 0.19
N CYS A 158 7.16 4.25 0.55
CA CYS A 158 7.01 5.69 0.74
C CYS A 158 7.46 6.23 2.08
N PHE A 159 7.64 5.32 3.03
CA PHE A 159 8.21 5.66 4.30
C PHE A 159 9.73 5.77 4.17
N ASP A 160 10.24 6.99 4.29
CA ASP A 160 11.68 7.25 4.42
C ASP A 160 12.12 6.86 5.83
N ALA A 161 12.22 5.55 6.07
CA ALA A 161 12.86 5.06 7.28
C ALA A 161 14.30 5.58 7.29
N ALA A 162 14.64 6.43 8.27
CA ALA A 162 16.03 6.84 8.44
C ALA A 162 16.93 5.65 8.80
N GLY A 163 16.32 4.50 9.15
CA GLY A 163 17.00 3.27 9.52
C GLY A 163 17.74 3.51 10.83
N THR A 164 17.09 4.15 11.78
CA THR A 164 17.65 4.33 13.13
C THR A 164 17.28 3.15 14.02
N GLU A 165 18.08 2.90 15.04
CA GLU A 165 17.78 1.86 16.03
C GLU A 165 16.40 2.06 16.70
N GLU A 166 16.03 3.31 16.98
CA GLU A 166 14.73 3.65 17.60
C GLU A 166 13.55 3.31 16.67
N GLU A 167 13.64 3.69 15.38
CA GLU A 167 12.62 3.32 14.39
C GLU A 167 12.52 1.80 14.21
N THR A 168 13.65 1.11 14.06
CA THR A 168 13.67 -0.36 13.93
C THR A 168 13.06 -1.04 15.16
N ALA A 169 13.35 -0.53 16.36
CA ALA A 169 12.72 -1.02 17.59
C ALA A 169 11.19 -0.79 17.60
N GLY A 170 10.74 0.34 17.06
CA GLY A 170 9.33 0.62 16.80
C GLY A 170 8.68 -0.45 15.91
N PHE A 171 9.31 -0.78 14.79
CA PHE A 171 8.76 -1.81 13.88
C PHE A 171 8.71 -3.19 14.54
N VAL A 172 9.76 -3.57 15.30
CA VAL A 172 9.75 -4.82 16.07
C VAL A 172 8.55 -4.84 17.03
N ALA A 173 8.25 -3.72 17.70
CA ALA A 173 7.09 -3.63 18.58
C ALA A 173 5.77 -3.76 17.82
N ASP A 174 5.59 -3.03 16.72
CA ASP A 174 4.35 -3.02 15.93
C ASP A 174 4.04 -4.39 15.30
N TYR A 175 5.04 -5.08 14.73
CA TYR A 175 4.87 -6.43 14.18
C TYR A 175 4.63 -7.47 15.28
N THR A 176 5.25 -7.30 16.46
CA THR A 176 4.98 -8.16 17.62
C THR A 176 3.54 -8.01 18.09
N GLU A 177 3.03 -6.78 18.18
CA GLU A 177 1.63 -6.49 18.53
C GLU A 177 0.67 -7.10 17.51
N PHE A 178 0.94 -6.91 16.21
CA PHE A 178 0.14 -7.48 15.13
C PHE A 178 0.03 -9.01 15.25
N LEU A 179 1.16 -9.70 15.42
CA LEU A 179 1.19 -11.16 15.55
C LEU A 179 0.53 -11.66 16.85
N ALA A 180 0.55 -10.88 17.91
CA ALA A 180 -0.19 -11.21 19.13
C ALA A 180 -1.71 -11.11 18.92
N ARG A 181 -2.16 -10.15 18.11
CA ARG A 181 -3.57 -9.92 17.82
C ARG A 181 -4.13 -10.86 16.75
N PHE A 182 -3.36 -11.17 15.72
CA PHE A 182 -3.75 -12.01 14.58
C PHE A 182 -2.80 -13.21 14.41
N PRO A 183 -2.72 -14.12 15.40
CA PRO A 183 -1.70 -15.16 15.45
C PRO A 183 -1.84 -16.24 14.36
N HIS A 184 -2.98 -16.29 13.66
CA HIS A 184 -3.31 -17.20 12.56
C HIS A 184 -3.97 -16.46 11.39
N GLY A 185 -3.63 -15.17 11.25
CA GLY A 185 -4.15 -14.31 10.20
C GLY A 185 -3.58 -14.64 8.82
N LYS A 186 -4.20 -14.10 7.77
CA LYS A 186 -3.71 -14.21 6.39
C LYS A 186 -2.30 -13.62 6.21
N HIS A 187 -1.91 -12.64 7.03
CA HIS A 187 -0.60 -12.00 6.97
C HIS A 187 0.40 -12.53 7.99
N GLU A 188 0.09 -13.62 8.70
CA GLU A 188 0.94 -14.17 9.76
C GLU A 188 2.36 -14.47 9.27
N GLU A 189 2.49 -15.19 8.15
CA GLU A 189 3.79 -15.61 7.61
C GLU A 189 4.67 -14.40 7.25
N GLU A 190 4.09 -13.42 6.55
CA GLU A 190 4.78 -12.21 6.13
C GLU A 190 5.19 -11.36 7.33
N ALA A 191 4.27 -11.15 8.29
CA ALA A 191 4.56 -10.44 9.53
C ALA A 191 5.70 -11.10 10.32
N ARG A 192 5.76 -12.43 10.39
CA ARG A 192 6.85 -13.16 11.05
C ARG A 192 8.17 -13.01 10.30
N ALA A 193 8.15 -12.93 8.97
CA ALA A 193 9.35 -12.71 8.18
C ALA A 193 9.92 -11.30 8.45
N LEU A 194 9.09 -10.27 8.33
CA LEU A 194 9.48 -8.87 8.57
C LEU A 194 9.94 -8.65 10.01
N LEU A 195 9.27 -9.25 11.00
CA LEU A 195 9.70 -9.19 12.39
C LEU A 195 11.11 -9.75 12.59
N ARG A 196 11.47 -10.88 11.94
CA ARG A 196 12.83 -11.45 12.04
C ARG A 196 13.86 -10.54 11.40
N GLU A 197 13.53 -9.91 10.28
CA GLU A 197 14.42 -8.96 9.60
C GLU A 197 14.72 -7.75 10.49
N PHE A 198 13.68 -7.11 11.03
CA PHE A 198 13.86 -5.96 11.93
C PHE A 198 14.56 -6.33 13.24
N GLN A 199 14.35 -7.54 13.77
CA GLN A 199 15.10 -8.03 14.93
C GLN A 199 16.59 -8.18 14.63
N ALA A 200 16.94 -8.71 13.45
CA ALA A 200 18.33 -8.86 13.02
C ALA A 200 19.01 -7.49 12.84
N ASP A 201 18.32 -6.53 12.23
CA ASP A 201 18.82 -5.15 12.09
C ASP A 201 19.05 -4.51 13.46
N LEU A 202 18.09 -4.66 14.40
CA LEU A 202 18.19 -4.14 15.76
C LEU A 202 19.41 -4.71 16.51
N ASP A 203 19.66 -6.00 16.37
CA ASP A 203 20.83 -6.65 16.98
C ASP A 203 22.15 -6.18 16.34
N SER A 204 22.16 -5.86 15.04
CA SER A 204 23.31 -5.27 14.36
C SER A 204 23.67 -3.89 14.94
N TYR A 205 22.67 -3.03 15.20
CA TYR A 205 22.91 -1.72 15.83
C TYR A 205 23.56 -1.84 17.21
N ARG A 206 23.11 -2.81 18.01
CA ARG A 206 23.63 -3.05 19.36
C ARG A 206 25.09 -3.49 19.33
N GLN A 207 25.43 -4.44 18.46
CA GLN A 207 26.81 -4.91 18.29
C GLN A 207 27.75 -3.79 17.81
N GLU A 208 27.29 -2.95 16.88
CA GLU A 208 28.08 -1.81 16.42
C GLU A 208 28.37 -0.79 17.53
N LYS A 209 27.42 -0.56 18.45
CA LYS A 209 27.61 0.32 19.60
C LYS A 209 28.66 -0.25 20.56
N GLU A 210 28.55 -1.53 20.89
CA GLU A 210 29.50 -2.23 21.76
C GLU A 210 30.94 -2.19 21.22
N HIS A 211 31.12 -2.22 19.90
CA HIS A 211 32.45 -2.12 19.28
C HIS A 211 33.03 -0.70 19.21
N LYS A 212 32.21 0.33 19.42
CA LYS A 212 32.62 1.75 19.35
C LYS A 212 32.94 2.34 20.73
N GLU A 213 32.65 1.65 21.82
CA GLU A 213 32.97 2.06 23.20
C GLU A 213 34.20 1.31 23.74
N PRO A 214 35.41 1.92 23.76
CA PRO A 214 36.60 1.35 24.38
C PRO A 214 36.65 1.49 25.92
#